data_AF-U6LBU4-F1
#
_entry.id   AF-U6LBU4-F1
#
_cell.length_a   1.000
_cell.length_b   1.000
_cell.length_c   1.000
_cell.angle_alpha   90.00
_cell.angle_beta   90.00
_cell.angle_gamma   90.00
#
_symmetry.space_group_name_H-M   'P 1'
#
loop_
_entity.id
_entity.type
_entity.pdbx_description
1 polymer ?
#
loop_
_entity_poly.entity_id
_entity_poly.type
_entity_poly.pdbx_seq_one_letter_code
_entity_poly.pdbx_strand_id
1 'polypeptide(L)'
;MSLAHPLYDKQKLGLVLLFMLLLLMTLLLLLLQVGVKAHELRQKTPEELQTQLETLKKELSRLRVAKVTGATATRLAKIIQVRKGIARVLTVYNQRRRDEAKKHFRGNKYKPKDLRMKKTRAIRRKITLASRRKMTVRQTKKLQNVPRRKYALLA
;
A
#
# COMPACT_ATOMS: atom_id res chain seq x y z
N MET A 1 -9.39 61.80 34.05
CA MET A 1 -8.33 60.83 33.68
C MET A 1 -8.81 59.48 34.20
N SER A 2 -9.37 58.62 33.34
CA SER A 2 -8.64 57.58 32.58
C SER A 2 -7.83 56.69 33.55
N LEU A 3 -7.99 55.38 33.66
CA LEU A 3 -8.76 54.35 32.95
C LEU A 3 -8.84 53.20 33.97
N ALA A 4 -10.03 52.72 34.31
CA ALA A 4 -10.17 51.53 35.17
C ALA A 4 -9.68 50.31 34.38
N HIS A 5 -8.49 49.80 34.72
CA HIS A 5 -7.99 48.53 34.21
C HIS A 5 -8.94 47.40 34.67
N PRO A 6 -9.64 46.68 33.78
CA PRO A 6 -10.36 45.49 34.18
C PRO A 6 -9.32 44.40 34.44
N LEU A 7 -9.06 44.17 35.73
CA LEU A 7 -8.33 42.99 36.19
C LEU A 7 -8.99 41.76 35.59
N TYR A 8 -8.29 41.10 34.67
CA TYR A 8 -8.67 39.82 34.10
C TYR A 8 -8.74 38.78 35.22
N ASP A 9 -9.97 38.49 35.62
CA ASP A 9 -10.33 37.52 36.62
C ASP A 9 -9.75 36.14 36.25
N LYS A 10 -8.75 35.64 37.01
CA LYS A 10 -7.98 34.43 36.68
C LYS A 10 -8.88 33.20 36.46
N GLN A 11 -10.05 33.16 37.08
CA GLN A 11 -11.04 32.11 36.89
C GLN A 11 -11.68 32.13 35.49
N LYS A 12 -11.98 33.32 34.95
CA LYS A 12 -12.55 33.46 33.59
C LYS A 12 -11.51 33.14 32.52
N LEU A 13 -10.24 33.53 32.73
CA LEU A 13 -9.16 33.19 31.81
C LEU A 13 -8.91 31.67 31.75
N GLY A 14 -9.00 30.98 32.89
CA GLY A 14 -8.91 29.52 32.97
C GLY A 14 -10.06 28.82 32.26
N LEU A 15 -11.30 29.31 32.41
CA LEU A 15 -12.47 28.74 31.76
C LEU A 15 -12.44 28.95 30.23
N VAL A 16 -12.00 30.12 29.76
CA VAL A 16 -11.80 30.41 28.33
C VAL A 16 -10.69 29.54 27.75
N LEU A 17 -9.57 29.35 28.48
CA LEU A 17 -8.48 28.48 28.04
C LEU A 17 -8.91 27.01 28.00
N LEU A 18 -9.69 26.55 28.99
CA LEU A 18 -10.27 25.20 29.02
C LEU A 18 -11.25 25.00 27.85
N PHE A 19 -12.08 26.00 27.55
CA PHE A 19 -13.01 25.96 26.43
C PHE A 19 -12.27 25.98 25.07
N MET A 20 -11.21 26.78 24.94
CA MET A 20 -10.34 26.80 23.77
C MET A 20 -9.56 25.48 23.60
N LEU A 21 -9.08 24.87 24.69
CA LEU A 21 -8.46 23.54 24.66
C LEU A 21 -9.47 22.45 24.30
N LEU A 22 -10.69 22.50 24.82
CA LEU A 22 -11.76 21.56 24.50
C LEU A 22 -12.19 21.70 23.03
N LEU A 23 -12.26 22.94 22.53
CA LEU A 23 -12.58 23.26 21.14
C LEU A 23 -11.44 22.85 20.19
N LEU A 24 -10.18 23.03 20.59
CA LEU A 24 -9.01 22.56 19.85
C LEU A 24 -8.93 21.02 19.83
N MET A 25 -9.21 20.35 20.95
CA MET A 25 -9.24 18.89 21.05
C MET A 25 -10.36 18.27 20.23
N THR A 26 -11.56 18.87 20.24
CA THR A 26 -12.68 18.44 19.38
C THR A 26 -12.40 18.69 17.90
N LEU A 27 -11.75 19.81 17.54
CA LEU A 27 -11.31 20.09 16.17
C LEU A 27 -10.22 19.12 15.70
N LEU A 28 -9.28 18.77 16.57
CA LEU A 28 -8.25 17.76 16.30
C LEU A 28 -8.85 16.36 16.11
N LEU A 29 -9.86 16.00 16.91
CA LEU A 29 -10.62 14.75 16.78
C LEU A 29 -11.38 14.70 15.44
N LEU A 30 -11.89 15.85 14.98
CA LEU A 30 -12.60 15.99 13.69
C LEU A 30 -11.64 15.83 12.49
N LEU A 31 -10.41 16.35 12.59
CA LEU A 31 -9.35 16.20 11.57
C LEU A 31 -8.80 14.76 11.49
N LEU A 32 -8.94 13.96 12.56
CA LEU A 32 -8.47 12.58 12.66
C LEU A 32 -9.42 11.53 12.10
N GLN A 33 -10.48 11.92 11.37
CA GLN A 33 -11.39 10.97 10.74
C GLN A 33 -10.75 10.32 9.49
N VAL A 34 -9.72 9.51 9.73
CA VAL A 34 -8.88 8.93 8.69
C VAL A 34 -9.47 7.60 8.21
N GLY A 35 -9.90 7.56 6.95
CA GLY A 35 -10.44 6.35 6.35
C GLY A 35 -9.42 5.19 6.28
N VAL A 36 -9.87 3.98 6.62
CA VAL A 36 -9.17 2.67 6.62
C VAL A 36 -7.73 2.68 6.10
N LYS A 37 -6.72 2.77 6.97
CA LYS A 37 -5.32 2.82 6.52
C LYS A 37 -4.80 1.43 6.17
N ALA A 38 -4.00 1.34 5.10
CA ALA A 38 -3.52 0.04 4.61
C ALA A 38 -2.48 -0.62 5.52
N HIS A 39 -1.73 0.15 6.31
CA HIS A 39 -0.74 -0.42 7.23
C HIS A 39 -1.40 -1.16 8.40
N GLU A 40 -2.50 -0.62 8.93
CA GLU A 40 -3.29 -1.23 10.00
C GLU A 40 -3.89 -2.57 9.52
N LEU A 41 -4.35 -2.64 8.26
CA LEU A 41 -4.90 -3.87 7.68
C LEU A 41 -3.86 -4.99 7.54
N ARG A 42 -2.56 -4.68 7.42
CA ARG A 42 -1.52 -5.71 7.27
C ARG A 42 -1.22 -6.44 8.59
N GLN A 43 -1.51 -5.81 9.72
CA GLN A 43 -1.29 -6.38 11.05
C GLN A 43 -2.42 -7.34 11.47
N LYS A 44 -3.58 -7.26 10.81
CA LYS A 44 -4.77 -8.05 11.12
C LYS A 44 -4.70 -9.48 10.60
N THR A 45 -5.49 -10.35 11.21
CA THR A 45 -5.67 -11.75 10.79
C THR A 45 -6.52 -11.84 9.51
N PRO A 46 -6.42 -12.92 8.70
CA PRO A 46 -7.22 -13.07 7.49
C PRO A 46 -8.74 -13.11 7.79
N GLU A 47 -9.13 -13.67 8.93
CA GLU A 47 -10.52 -13.74 9.39
C GLU A 47 -11.07 -12.34 9.73
N GLU A 48 -10.31 -11.53 10.47
CA GLU A 48 -10.65 -10.13 10.74
C GLU A 48 -10.79 -9.28 9.47
N LEU A 49 -10.00 -9.56 8.44
CA LEU A 49 -10.12 -8.88 7.15
C LEU A 49 -11.40 -9.28 6.42
N GLN A 50 -11.86 -10.53 6.53
CA GLN A 50 -13.11 -10.99 5.94
C GLN A 50 -14.32 -10.37 6.64
N THR A 51 -14.32 -10.36 7.98
CA THR A 51 -15.41 -9.73 8.75
C THR A 51 -15.49 -8.22 8.46
N GLN A 52 -14.35 -7.51 8.41
CA GLN A 52 -14.30 -6.10 8.01
C GLN A 52 -14.77 -5.85 6.57
N LEU A 53 -14.50 -6.80 5.66
CA LEU A 53 -14.97 -6.71 4.29
C LEU A 53 -16.50 -6.84 4.20
N GLU A 54 -17.10 -7.73 4.98
CA GLU A 54 -18.55 -7.90 5.03
C GLU A 54 -19.27 -6.69 5.63
N THR A 55 -18.74 -6.11 6.70
CA THR A 55 -19.32 -4.90 7.31
C THR A 55 -19.29 -3.73 6.33
N LEU A 56 -18.18 -3.50 5.64
CA LEU A 56 -18.06 -2.46 4.62
C LEU A 56 -18.99 -2.69 3.42
N LYS A 57 -19.21 -3.94 3.01
CA LYS A 57 -20.18 -4.27 1.95
C LYS A 57 -21.62 -3.99 2.37
N LYS A 58 -22.00 -4.36 3.60
CA LYS A 58 -23.33 -4.06 4.17
C LYS A 58 -23.54 -2.54 4.25
N GLU A 59 -22.54 -1.80 4.71
CA GLU A 59 -22.57 -0.33 4.75
C GLU A 59 -22.73 0.27 3.35
N LEU A 60 -21.97 -0.21 2.36
CA LEU A 60 -22.09 0.25 0.97
C LEU A 60 -23.50 0.01 0.41
N SER A 61 -24.12 -1.13 0.72
CA SER A 61 -25.49 -1.44 0.31
C SER A 61 -26.49 -0.43 0.90
N ARG A 62 -26.39 -0.16 2.21
CA ARG A 62 -27.22 0.85 2.89
C ARG A 62 -27.04 2.24 2.28
N LEU A 63 -25.82 2.65 1.97
CA LEU A 63 -25.53 3.94 1.34
C LEU A 63 -26.08 4.05 -0.09
N ARG A 64 -26.15 2.94 -0.84
CA ARG A 64 -26.77 2.92 -2.18
C ARG A 64 -28.27 3.13 -2.12
N VAL A 65 -28.96 2.47 -1.18
CA VAL A 65 -30.39 2.70 -0.94
C VAL A 65 -30.64 4.14 -0.54
N ALA A 66 -29.85 4.65 0.41
CA ALA A 66 -29.96 6.04 0.87
C ALA A 66 -29.74 7.06 -0.26
N LYS A 67 -28.87 6.77 -1.23
CA LYS A 67 -28.68 7.62 -2.41
C LYS A 67 -29.96 7.73 -3.24
N VAL A 68 -30.72 6.65 -3.40
CA VAL A 68 -31.96 6.63 -4.18
C VAL A 68 -33.07 7.40 -3.46
N THR A 69 -33.13 7.32 -2.13
CA THR A 69 -34.16 8.00 -1.32
C THR A 69 -33.86 9.49 -1.06
N GLY A 70 -32.89 10.10 -1.75
CA GLY A 70 -32.56 11.52 -1.59
C GLY A 70 -31.74 11.88 -0.34
N ALA A 71 -30.67 11.14 -0.04
CA ALA A 71 -29.82 11.40 1.13
C ALA A 71 -28.97 12.69 1.08
N THR A 72 -28.67 13.21 2.27
CA THR A 72 -27.77 14.35 2.52
C THR A 72 -26.37 14.18 1.91
N ALA A 73 -25.77 15.28 1.46
CA ALA A 73 -24.45 15.33 0.82
C ALA A 73 -23.33 14.60 1.61
N THR A 74 -23.36 14.64 2.94
CA THR A 74 -22.40 13.96 3.81
C THR A 74 -22.46 12.44 3.69
N ARG A 75 -23.66 11.85 3.56
CA ARG A 75 -23.83 10.40 3.33
C ARG A 75 -23.37 9.99 1.93
N LEU A 76 -23.54 10.85 0.94
CA LEU A 76 -23.06 10.62 -0.43
C LEU A 76 -21.52 10.63 -0.50
N ALA A 77 -20.86 11.53 0.22
CA ALA A 77 -19.39 11.60 0.28
C ALA A 77 -18.77 10.32 0.88
N LYS A 78 -19.44 9.68 1.85
CA LYS A 78 -18.98 8.42 2.46
C LYS A 78 -18.91 7.26 1.47
N ILE A 79 -19.69 7.26 0.39
CA ILE A 79 -19.67 6.18 -0.62
C ILE A 79 -18.27 5.99 -1.21
N ILE A 80 -17.58 7.08 -1.52
CA ILE A 80 -16.22 7.03 -2.09
C ILE A 80 -15.25 6.44 -1.07
N GLN A 81 -15.36 6.85 0.19
CA GLN A 81 -14.50 6.38 1.28
C GLN A 81 -14.67 4.87 1.51
N VAL A 82 -15.92 4.38 1.56
CA VAL A 82 -16.24 2.96 1.74
C VAL A 82 -15.76 2.12 0.54
N ARG A 83 -15.97 2.59 -0.70
CA ARG A 83 -15.46 1.90 -1.91
C ARG A 83 -13.94 1.77 -1.90
N LYS A 84 -13.23 2.85 -1.56
CA LYS A 84 -11.76 2.83 -1.40
C LYS A 84 -11.33 1.96 -0.22
N GLY A 85 -12.13 1.88 0.85
CA GLY A 85 -11.94 0.96 1.98
C GLY A 85 -11.98 -0.51 1.53
N ILE A 86 -13.06 -0.92 0.85
CA ILE A 86 -13.22 -2.29 0.33
C ILE A 86 -12.06 -2.67 -0.61
N ALA A 87 -11.68 -1.76 -1.51
CA ALA A 87 -10.56 -1.98 -2.42
C ALA A 87 -9.24 -2.20 -1.66
N ARG A 88 -8.98 -1.43 -0.60
CA ARG A 88 -7.78 -1.59 0.25
C ARG A 88 -7.75 -2.94 0.97
N VAL A 89 -8.88 -3.36 1.57
CA VAL A 89 -9.00 -4.67 2.24
C VAL A 89 -8.76 -5.83 1.27
N LEU A 90 -9.42 -5.82 0.11
CA LEU A 90 -9.21 -6.84 -0.93
C LEU A 90 -7.77 -6.86 -1.44
N THR A 91 -7.12 -5.71 -1.57
CA THR A 91 -5.72 -5.62 -2.01
C THR A 91 -4.80 -6.30 -1.01
N VAL A 92 -4.94 -6.00 0.29
CA VAL A 92 -4.11 -6.60 1.35
C VAL A 92 -4.35 -8.11 1.45
N TYR A 93 -5.62 -8.54 1.39
CA TYR A 93 -5.98 -9.96 1.42
C TYR A 93 -5.35 -10.74 0.25
N ASN A 94 -5.49 -10.22 -0.97
CA ASN A 94 -4.92 -10.86 -2.16
C ASN A 94 -3.39 -10.81 -2.18
N GLN A 95 -2.79 -9.74 -1.65
CA GLN A 95 -1.33 -9.65 -1.48
C GLN A 95 -0.84 -10.77 -0.57
N ARG A 96 -1.44 -10.93 0.62
CA ARG A 96 -1.10 -11.98 1.59
C ARG A 96 -1.24 -13.38 1.00
N ARG A 97 -2.40 -13.68 0.39
CA ARG A 97 -2.65 -14.96 -0.30
C ARG A 97 -1.60 -15.25 -1.38
N ARG A 98 -1.22 -14.24 -2.17
CA ARG A 98 -0.22 -14.41 -3.23
C ARG A 98 1.18 -14.61 -2.66
N ASP A 99 1.52 -13.93 -1.58
CA ASP A 99 2.83 -14.05 -0.95
C ASP A 99 3.00 -15.39 -0.23
N GLU A 100 1.95 -15.91 0.40
CA GLU A 100 1.90 -17.29 0.92
C GLU A 100 2.10 -18.32 -0.21
N ALA A 101 1.39 -18.17 -1.33
CA ALA A 101 1.58 -19.03 -2.50
C ALA A 101 3.01 -18.94 -3.06
N LYS A 102 3.61 -17.74 -3.12
CA LYS A 102 5.02 -17.58 -3.54
C LYS A 102 5.99 -18.28 -2.60
N LYS A 103 5.75 -18.22 -1.28
CA LYS A 103 6.57 -18.92 -0.27
C LYS A 103 6.49 -20.43 -0.47
N HIS A 104 5.29 -20.96 -0.63
CA HIS A 104 5.05 -22.39 -0.87
C HIS A 104 5.75 -22.90 -2.16
N PHE A 105 5.66 -22.16 -3.26
CA PHE A 105 6.29 -22.54 -4.54
C PHE A 105 7.71 -21.97 -4.72
N ARG A 106 8.40 -21.59 -3.65
CA ARG A 106 9.78 -21.09 -3.73
C ARG A 106 10.73 -22.27 -4.00
N GLY A 107 11.60 -22.14 -5.00
CA GLY A 107 12.53 -23.21 -5.39
C GLY A 107 11.94 -24.29 -6.31
N ASN A 108 10.62 -24.50 -6.29
CA ASN A 108 9.97 -25.52 -7.13
C ASN A 108 10.19 -25.24 -8.63
N LYS A 109 10.52 -26.29 -9.38
CA LYS A 109 10.64 -26.25 -10.86
C LYS A 109 9.32 -25.85 -11.52
N TYR A 110 8.20 -26.40 -11.05
CA TYR A 110 6.88 -26.15 -11.61
C TYR A 110 6.10 -25.18 -10.73
N LYS A 111 5.85 -23.98 -11.27
CA LYS A 111 5.03 -22.95 -10.63
C LYS A 111 3.78 -22.66 -11.45
N PRO A 112 2.65 -22.32 -10.79
CA PRO A 112 1.45 -21.81 -11.45
C PRO A 112 1.77 -20.63 -12.36
N LYS A 113 1.02 -20.48 -13.47
CA LYS A 113 1.25 -19.42 -14.47
C LYS A 113 1.23 -18.01 -13.86
N ASP A 114 0.39 -17.78 -12.86
CA ASP A 114 0.21 -16.48 -12.19
C ASP A 114 1.39 -16.03 -11.33
N LEU A 115 2.20 -17.00 -10.88
CA LEU A 115 3.40 -16.75 -10.07
C LEU A 115 4.67 -16.67 -10.93
N ARG A 116 4.58 -16.96 -12.24
CA ARG A 116 5.72 -16.81 -13.15
C ARG A 116 6.01 -15.34 -13.39
N MET A 117 7.29 -15.04 -13.64
CA MET A 117 7.72 -13.70 -13.99
C MET A 117 7.06 -13.24 -15.29
N LYS A 118 6.49 -12.03 -15.28
CA LYS A 118 5.90 -11.42 -16.47
C LYS A 118 6.99 -10.83 -17.35
N LYS A 119 7.36 -11.55 -18.42
CA LYS A 119 8.24 -11.10 -19.51
C LYS A 119 7.54 -11.28 -20.85
N THR A 120 8.07 -10.67 -21.90
CA THR A 120 7.57 -10.92 -23.26
C THR A 120 7.80 -12.38 -23.67
N ARG A 121 6.96 -12.88 -24.59
CA ARG A 121 7.07 -14.25 -25.12
C ARG A 121 8.44 -14.51 -25.73
N ALA A 122 8.96 -13.55 -26.50
CA ALA A 122 10.29 -13.63 -27.11
C ALA A 122 11.39 -13.82 -26.05
N ILE A 123 11.36 -13.04 -24.96
CA ILE A 123 12.35 -13.17 -23.88
C ILE A 123 12.23 -14.54 -23.18
N ARG A 124 11.02 -15.07 -22.98
CA ARG A 124 10.83 -16.40 -22.35
C ARG A 124 11.36 -17.55 -23.21
N ARG A 125 11.36 -17.41 -24.53
CA ARG A 125 11.84 -18.44 -25.49
C ARG A 125 13.32 -18.32 -25.80
N LYS A 126 13.96 -17.21 -25.44
CA LYS A 126 15.40 -16.99 -25.65
C LYS A 126 16.22 -18.05 -24.92
N ILE A 127 17.29 -18.52 -25.55
CA ILE A 127 18.28 -19.41 -24.93
C ILE A 127 18.81 -18.80 -23.62
N THR A 128 19.08 -19.63 -22.62
CA THR A 128 19.66 -19.17 -21.35
C THR A 128 21.05 -18.58 -21.57
N LEU A 129 21.45 -17.65 -20.70
CA LEU A 129 22.78 -17.01 -20.80
C LEU A 129 23.91 -18.03 -20.65
N ALA A 130 23.72 -19.03 -19.78
CA ALA A 130 24.69 -20.10 -19.57
C ALA A 130 24.88 -20.94 -20.84
N SER A 131 23.79 -21.37 -21.48
CA SER A 131 23.87 -22.13 -22.74
C SER A 131 24.44 -21.28 -23.87
N ARG A 132 24.10 -19.99 -23.93
CA ARG A 132 24.68 -19.05 -24.92
C ARG A 132 26.18 -18.86 -24.75
N ARG A 133 26.66 -18.79 -23.51
CA ARG A 133 28.08 -18.60 -23.17
C ARG A 133 28.86 -19.91 -23.14
N LYS A 134 28.18 -21.05 -23.22
CA LYS A 134 28.82 -22.37 -23.17
C LYS A 134 29.72 -22.50 -24.40
N MET A 135 31.02 -22.55 -24.14
CA MET A 135 32.05 -22.75 -25.15
C MET A 135 32.45 -24.23 -25.19
N THR A 136 32.99 -24.68 -26.31
CA THR A 136 33.59 -26.02 -26.39
C THR A 136 34.90 -26.05 -25.60
N VAL A 137 35.32 -27.23 -25.12
CA VAL A 137 36.59 -27.39 -24.39
C VAL A 137 37.78 -26.82 -25.18
N ARG A 138 37.77 -27.02 -26.51
CA ARG A 138 38.79 -26.47 -27.42
C ARG A 138 38.79 -24.94 -27.43
N GLN A 139 37.62 -24.30 -27.54
CA GLN A 139 37.50 -22.85 -27.52
C GLN A 139 37.94 -22.26 -26.17
N THR A 140 37.54 -22.89 -25.06
CA THR A 140 37.94 -22.46 -23.71
C THR A 140 39.46 -22.50 -23.55
N LYS A 141 40.12 -23.61 -23.92
CA LYS A 141 41.59 -23.71 -23.89
C LYS A 141 42.26 -22.63 -24.74
N LYS A 142 41.77 -22.38 -25.96
CA LYS A 142 42.32 -21.33 -26.84
C LYS A 142 42.23 -19.94 -26.20
N LEU A 143 41.10 -19.60 -25.59
CA LEU A 143 40.89 -18.30 -24.93
C LEU A 143 41.70 -18.15 -23.65
N GLN A 144 41.86 -19.23 -22.88
CA GLN A 144 42.70 -19.24 -21.67
C GLN A 144 44.17 -19.03 -22.02
N ASN A 145 44.65 -19.72 -23.06
CA ASN A 145 46.05 -19.66 -23.45
C ASN A 145 46.41 -18.31 -24.10
N VAL A 146 45.50 -17.72 -24.88
CA VAL A 146 45.75 -16.45 -25.60
C VAL A 146 44.66 -15.42 -25.26
N PRO A 147 44.77 -14.73 -24.12
CA PRO A 147 43.83 -13.67 -23.77
C PRO A 147 44.06 -12.44 -24.66
N ARG A 148 42.98 -11.71 -24.97
CA ARG A 148 43.08 -10.41 -25.67
C ARG A 148 43.78 -9.42 -24.74
N ARG A 149 45.01 -9.04 -25.09
CA ARG A 149 45.79 -8.05 -24.34
C ARG A 149 45.50 -6.65 -24.87
N LYS A 150 45.44 -5.67 -23.97
CA LYS A 150 45.43 -4.26 -24.35
C LYS A 150 46.88 -3.82 -24.55
N TYR A 151 47.17 -3.15 -25.66
CA TYR A 151 48.48 -2.56 -25.94
C TYR A 151 48.29 -1.21 -26.63
N ALA A 152 49.30 -0.35 -26.51
CA ALA A 152 49.40 0.92 -27.19
C ALA A 152 50.83 1.05 -27.73
N LEU A 153 50.99 1.81 -28.82
CA LEU A 153 52.30 2.16 -29.36
C LEU A 153 52.66 3.55 -28.85
N LEU A 154 53.92 3.73 -28.46
CA LEU A 154 54.46 5.05 -28.17
C LEU A 154 54.64 5.78 -29.51
N ALA A 155 54.33 7.08 -29.50
CA ALA A 155 54.56 7.96 -30.63
C ALA A 155 56.06 8.27 -30.77
#